data_AF-A0A534MQV2-F1
#
_entry.id   AF-A0A534MQV2-F1
#
_cell.length_a   1.000
_cell.length_b   1.000
_cell.length_c   1.000
_cell.angle_alpha   90.00
_cell.angle_beta   90.00
_cell.angle_gamma   90.00
#
_symmetry.space_group_name_H-M   'P 1'
#
loop_
_entity.id
_entity.type
_entity.pdbx_description
1 polymer ?
#
loop_
_entity_poly.entity_id
_entity_poly.type
_entity_poly.pdbx_seq_one_letter_code
_entity_poly.pdbx_strand_id
1 'polypeptide(L)'
;MTSTKVDEAKAALERGEFDEAFRLSEEAQTEGPDDPAARELYAVIHLARAIRLSDRAREARRQDLLRREIDFDEEFQDGPEVARAYDDAAAAIDDVLRVAPDHWKARMLKAALVFRRDRESGRPQALEILQALAAADPTNKQIPFTIRKIERPCVRCSDTGFCPHCKGRGQRRLLRMDRKCERCYGRGICPACGVL
;
A
#
# COMPACT_ATOMS: atom_id res chain seq x y z
N MET A 1 -26.50 -21.11 8.13
CA MET A 1 -26.23 -21.84 6.88
C MET A 1 -25.10 -21.09 6.21
N THR A 2 -23.93 -21.70 6.04
CA THR A 2 -22.85 -21.12 5.23
C THR A 2 -23.41 -20.86 3.83
N SER A 3 -23.31 -19.62 3.37
CA SER A 3 -23.78 -19.24 2.03
C SER A 3 -23.04 -20.07 0.96
N THR A 4 -23.78 -20.65 0.02
CA THR A 4 -23.22 -21.44 -1.10
C THR A 4 -22.10 -20.68 -1.82
N LYS A 5 -22.22 -19.35 -1.92
CA LYS A 5 -21.22 -18.49 -2.56
C LYS A 5 -19.91 -18.38 -1.80
N VAL A 6 -19.93 -18.49 -0.47
CA VAL A 6 -18.70 -18.52 0.35
C VAL A 6 -17.90 -19.77 0.03
N ASP A 7 -18.57 -20.92 -0.11
CA ASP A 7 -17.92 -22.19 -0.42
C ASP A 7 -17.44 -22.23 -1.88
N GLU A 8 -18.22 -21.69 -2.82
CA GLU A 8 -17.81 -21.53 -4.22
C GLU A 8 -16.57 -20.62 -4.37
N ALA A 9 -16.54 -19.49 -3.66
CA ALA A 9 -15.41 -18.57 -3.68
C ALA A 9 -14.14 -19.20 -3.11
N LYS A 10 -14.25 -19.98 -2.03
CA LYS A 10 -13.12 -20.76 -1.48
C LYS A 10 -12.61 -21.78 -2.49
N ALA A 11 -13.51 -22.51 -3.15
CA ALA A 11 -13.14 -23.46 -4.18
C ALA A 11 -12.45 -22.78 -5.38
N ALA A 12 -12.89 -21.59 -5.78
CA ALA A 12 -12.23 -20.79 -6.81
C ALA A 12 -10.80 -20.37 -6.38
N LEU A 13 -10.59 -19.98 -5.12
CA LEU A 13 -9.26 -19.71 -4.59
C LEU A 13 -8.35 -20.94 -4.64
N GLU A 14 -8.87 -22.11 -4.29
CA GLU A 14 -8.12 -23.38 -4.34
C GLU A 14 -7.69 -23.74 -5.77
N ARG A 15 -8.49 -23.38 -6.78
CA ARG A 15 -8.14 -23.52 -8.20
C ARG A 15 -7.25 -22.39 -8.75
N GLY A 16 -7.00 -21.35 -7.97
CA GLY A 16 -6.24 -20.17 -8.41
C GLY A 16 -7.03 -19.21 -9.31
N GLU A 17 -8.36 -19.33 -9.35
CA GLU A 17 -9.27 -18.50 -10.14
C GLU A 17 -9.60 -17.21 -9.38
N PHE A 18 -8.62 -16.30 -9.27
CA PHE A 18 -8.72 -15.13 -8.39
C PHE A 18 -9.83 -14.13 -8.77
N ASP A 19 -10.08 -13.91 -10.07
CA ASP A 19 -11.13 -12.99 -10.53
C ASP A 19 -12.52 -13.53 -10.20
N GLU A 20 -12.70 -14.84 -10.30
CA GLU A 20 -13.93 -15.52 -9.95
C GLU A 20 -14.16 -15.52 -8.44
N ALA A 21 -13.12 -15.86 -7.65
CA ALA A 21 -13.17 -15.76 -6.20
C ALA A 21 -13.50 -14.35 -5.72
N PHE A 22 -12.97 -13.33 -6.41
CA PHE A 22 -13.29 -11.93 -6.13
C PHE A 22 -14.78 -11.64 -6.33
N ARG A 23 -15.31 -11.93 -7.51
CA ARG A 23 -16.74 -11.74 -7.83
C ARG A 23 -17.65 -12.48 -6.86
N LEU A 24 -17.38 -13.76 -6.59
CA LEU A 24 -18.16 -14.58 -5.67
C LEU A 24 -18.13 -14.05 -4.24
N SER A 25 -16.99 -13.49 -3.80
CA SER A 25 -16.89 -12.87 -2.46
C SER A 25 -17.71 -11.58 -2.34
N GLU A 26 -17.79 -10.77 -3.40
CA GLU A 26 -18.65 -9.57 -3.44
C GLU A 26 -20.12 -9.94 -3.38
N GLU A 27 -20.53 -10.98 -4.12
CA GLU A 27 -21.88 -11.49 -4.10
C GLU A 27 -22.25 -12.08 -2.73
N ALA A 28 -21.36 -12.89 -2.13
CA ALA A 28 -21.57 -13.44 -0.80
C ALA A 28 -21.76 -12.34 0.25
N GLN A 29 -20.93 -11.29 0.21
CA GLN A 29 -21.04 -10.16 1.14
C GLN A 29 -22.29 -9.30 0.89
N THR A 30 -22.76 -9.21 -0.35
CA THR A 30 -23.98 -8.48 -0.71
C THR A 30 -25.24 -9.22 -0.24
N GLU A 31 -25.26 -10.55 -0.38
CA GLU A 31 -26.40 -11.39 0.01
C GLU A 31 -26.47 -11.62 1.52
N GLY A 32 -25.32 -11.68 2.20
CA GLY A 32 -25.22 -11.90 3.63
C GLY A 32 -24.28 -10.90 4.31
N PRO A 33 -24.64 -9.60 4.42
CA PRO A 33 -23.76 -8.59 4.99
C PRO A 33 -23.39 -8.85 6.46
N ASP A 34 -24.28 -9.53 7.20
CA ASP A 34 -24.09 -9.91 8.59
C ASP A 34 -23.46 -11.30 8.77
N ASP A 35 -23.23 -12.07 7.70
CA ASP A 35 -22.57 -13.38 7.77
C ASP A 35 -21.07 -13.18 8.06
N PRO A 36 -20.56 -13.64 9.23
CA PRO A 36 -19.16 -13.49 9.56
C PRO A 36 -18.22 -14.16 8.55
N ALA A 37 -18.64 -15.27 7.94
CA ALA A 37 -17.82 -16.02 6.97
C ALA A 37 -17.71 -15.28 5.64
N ALA A 38 -18.81 -14.67 5.16
CA ALA A 38 -18.82 -13.83 3.98
C ALA A 38 -17.92 -12.58 4.17
N ARG A 39 -18.04 -11.94 5.34
CA ARG A 39 -17.22 -10.78 5.70
C ARG A 39 -15.74 -11.09 5.79
N GLU A 40 -15.36 -12.20 6.41
CA GLU A 40 -13.96 -12.62 6.52
C GLU A 40 -13.38 -12.92 5.14
N LEU A 41 -14.10 -13.69 4.33
CA LEU A 41 -13.69 -14.04 2.97
C LEU A 41 -13.50 -12.79 2.09
N TYR A 42 -14.48 -11.88 2.11
CA TYR A 42 -14.39 -10.58 1.42
C TYR A 42 -13.14 -9.82 1.87
N ALA A 43 -12.95 -9.65 3.18
CA ALA A 43 -11.84 -8.88 3.72
C ALA A 43 -10.48 -9.45 3.29
N VAL A 44 -10.31 -10.78 3.31
CA VAL A 44 -9.06 -11.45 2.91
C VAL A 44 -8.77 -11.26 1.41
N ILE A 45 -9.76 -11.50 0.55
CA ILE A 45 -9.60 -11.41 -0.90
C ILE A 45 -9.35 -9.95 -1.32
N HIS A 46 -10.16 -9.02 -0.80
CA HIS A 46 -10.02 -7.60 -1.11
C HIS A 46 -8.73 -7.00 -0.54
N LEU A 47 -8.26 -7.46 0.62
CA LEU A 47 -6.95 -7.06 1.15
C LEU A 47 -5.81 -7.47 0.20
N ALA A 48 -5.87 -8.67 -0.38
CA ALA A 48 -4.89 -9.09 -1.37
C ALA A 48 -4.90 -8.19 -2.61
N ARG A 49 -6.09 -7.78 -3.08
CA ARG A 49 -6.22 -6.78 -4.16
C ARG A 49 -5.65 -5.42 -3.76
N ALA A 50 -5.96 -4.93 -2.57
CA ALA A 50 -5.46 -3.65 -2.05
C ALA A 50 -3.93 -3.62 -1.94
N ILE A 51 -3.30 -4.72 -1.52
CA ILE A 51 -1.84 -4.87 -1.51
C ILE A 51 -1.27 -4.78 -2.92
N ARG A 52 -1.84 -5.52 -3.89
CA ARG A 52 -1.41 -5.48 -5.29
C ARG A 52 -1.54 -4.07 -5.90
N LEU A 53 -2.65 -3.38 -5.63
CA LEU A 53 -2.86 -2.01 -6.11
C LEU A 53 -1.89 -1.03 -5.47
N SER A 54 -1.60 -1.17 -4.17
CA SER A 54 -0.60 -0.36 -3.47
C SER A 54 0.81 -0.54 -4.05
N ASP A 55 1.18 -1.78 -4.39
CA ASP A 55 2.44 -2.07 -5.07
C ASP A 55 2.46 -1.51 -6.50
N ARG A 56 1.34 -1.59 -7.23
CA ARG A 56 1.18 -1.00 -8.57
C ARG A 56 1.30 0.52 -8.53
N ALA A 57 0.73 1.19 -7.54
CA ALA A 57 0.85 2.65 -7.38
C ALA A 57 2.31 3.06 -7.17
N ARG A 58 3.04 2.32 -6.32
CA ARG A 58 4.49 2.53 -6.12
C ARG A 58 5.27 2.31 -7.42
N GLU A 59 4.95 1.26 -8.15
CA GLU A 59 5.60 0.96 -9.42
C GLU A 59 5.33 2.03 -10.48
N ALA A 60 4.07 2.46 -10.61
CA ALA A 60 3.67 3.54 -11.51
C ALA A 60 4.48 4.82 -11.24
N ARG A 61 4.62 5.20 -9.95
CA ARG A 61 5.46 6.33 -9.55
C ARG A 61 6.92 6.14 -9.95
N ARG A 62 7.47 4.96 -9.72
CA ARG A 62 8.87 4.64 -10.10
C ARG A 62 9.08 4.75 -11.61
N GLN A 63 8.13 4.26 -12.41
CA GLN A 63 8.17 4.33 -13.87
C GLN A 63 8.02 5.77 -14.37
N ASP A 64 7.18 6.58 -13.73
CA ASP A 64 7.05 8.01 -14.04
C ASP A 64 8.37 8.76 -13.79
N LEU A 65 8.98 8.52 -12.62
CA LEU A 65 10.30 9.05 -12.28
C LEU A 65 11.39 8.62 -13.27
N LEU A 66 11.28 7.42 -13.85
CA LEU A 66 12.20 6.93 -14.88
C LEU A 66 11.97 7.62 -16.22
N ARG A 67 10.71 7.75 -16.63
CA ARG A 67 10.32 8.33 -17.92
C ARG A 67 10.65 9.81 -18.01
N ARG A 68 10.43 10.56 -16.94
CA ARG A 68 10.57 12.03 -16.91
C ARG A 68 12.00 12.50 -16.66
N GLU A 69 12.91 11.61 -16.28
CA GLU A 69 14.33 11.90 -16.00
C GLU A 69 14.61 13.08 -15.02
N ILE A 70 13.60 13.54 -14.27
CA ILE A 70 13.59 14.74 -13.40
C ILE A 70 14.91 15.00 -12.66
N ASP A 71 15.38 16.25 -12.73
CA ASP A 71 16.64 16.71 -12.17
C ASP A 71 16.62 16.86 -10.64
N PHE A 72 17.78 17.12 -10.02
CA PHE A 72 17.92 17.02 -8.54
C PHE A 72 17.20 18.15 -7.82
N ASP A 73 16.93 19.23 -8.55
CA ASP A 73 16.47 20.50 -8.01
C ASP A 73 14.99 20.77 -8.36
N GLU A 74 14.35 19.84 -9.07
CA GLU A 74 12.93 19.92 -9.41
C GLU A 74 12.09 19.16 -8.38
N GLU A 75 11.07 19.83 -7.86
CA GLU A 75 10.09 19.23 -6.98
C GLU A 75 9.25 18.20 -7.77
N PHE A 76 9.26 16.95 -7.32
CA PHE A 76 8.50 15.90 -7.96
C PHE A 76 7.03 15.97 -7.56
N GLN A 77 6.17 16.09 -8.57
CA GLN A 77 4.73 15.87 -8.43
C GLN A 77 4.30 14.65 -9.23
N ASP A 78 3.42 13.84 -8.63
CA ASP A 78 2.83 12.67 -9.29
C ASP A 78 2.08 13.10 -10.55
N GLY A 79 2.36 12.42 -11.66
CA GLY A 79 1.53 12.54 -12.86
C GLY A 79 0.11 11.98 -12.63
N PRO A 80 -0.86 12.31 -13.52
CA PRO A 80 -2.26 11.89 -13.37
C PRO A 80 -2.45 10.37 -13.25
N GLU A 81 -1.64 9.58 -13.95
CA GLU A 81 -1.68 8.11 -13.88
C GLU A 81 -1.24 7.59 -12.51
N VAL A 82 -0.23 8.21 -11.92
CA VAL A 82 0.27 7.83 -10.59
C VAL A 82 -0.75 8.21 -9.53
N ALA A 83 -1.29 9.43 -9.60
CA ALA A 83 -2.35 9.89 -8.71
C ALA A 83 -3.55 8.92 -8.73
N ARG A 84 -4.02 8.53 -9.92
CA ARG A 84 -5.09 7.55 -10.08
C ARG A 84 -4.76 6.19 -9.48
N ALA A 85 -3.53 5.70 -9.66
CA ALA A 85 -3.13 4.42 -9.08
C ALA A 85 -3.14 4.45 -7.54
N TYR A 86 -2.78 5.58 -6.93
CA TYR A 86 -2.92 5.79 -5.48
C TYR A 86 -4.39 5.88 -5.04
N ASP A 87 -5.25 6.53 -5.83
CA ASP A 87 -6.70 6.58 -5.57
C ASP A 87 -7.33 5.18 -5.63
N ASP A 88 -7.00 4.39 -6.66
CA ASP A 88 -7.47 3.00 -6.81
C ASP A 88 -7.04 2.12 -5.63
N ALA A 89 -5.79 2.29 -5.18
CA ALA A 89 -5.27 1.58 -4.01
C ALA A 89 -5.98 2.01 -2.73
N ALA A 90 -6.26 3.30 -2.55
CA ALA A 90 -6.98 3.82 -1.38
C ALA A 90 -8.41 3.28 -1.33
N ALA A 91 -9.12 3.32 -2.46
CA ALA A 91 -10.48 2.79 -2.58
C ALA A 91 -10.54 1.30 -2.21
N ALA A 92 -9.60 0.48 -2.71
CA ALA A 92 -9.56 -0.94 -2.39
C ALA A 92 -9.25 -1.22 -0.91
N ILE A 93 -8.49 -0.37 -0.23
CA ILE A 93 -8.29 -0.47 1.23
C ILE A 93 -9.58 -0.10 1.96
N ASP A 94 -10.26 0.95 1.51
CA ASP A 94 -11.51 1.41 2.10
C ASP A 94 -12.63 0.38 1.94
N ASP A 95 -12.66 -0.39 0.86
CA ASP A 95 -13.58 -1.53 0.69
C ASP A 95 -13.40 -2.58 1.81
N VAL A 96 -12.16 -2.90 2.17
CA VAL A 96 -11.86 -3.82 3.27
C VAL A 96 -12.31 -3.23 4.61
N LEU A 97 -11.98 -1.97 4.85
CA LEU A 97 -12.30 -1.28 6.11
C LEU A 97 -13.79 -1.02 6.27
N ARG A 98 -14.56 -0.94 5.18
CA ARG A 98 -16.02 -0.81 5.20
C ARG A 98 -16.68 -2.03 5.83
N VAL A 99 -16.19 -3.23 5.52
CA VAL A 99 -16.76 -4.48 6.07
C VAL A 99 -16.06 -4.93 7.36
N ALA A 100 -14.77 -4.62 7.51
CA ALA A 100 -13.96 -4.97 8.68
C ALA A 100 -13.19 -3.73 9.18
N PRO A 101 -13.87 -2.81 9.89
CA PRO A 101 -13.27 -1.54 10.32
C PRO A 101 -12.01 -1.72 11.15
N ASP A 102 -11.97 -2.74 12.01
CA ASP A 102 -10.84 -3.07 12.89
C ASP A 102 -9.76 -3.95 12.26
N HIS A 103 -9.81 -4.16 10.94
CA HIS A 103 -8.83 -5.00 10.26
C HIS A 103 -7.43 -4.37 10.30
N TRP A 104 -6.58 -4.85 11.22
CA TRP A 104 -5.29 -4.23 11.53
C TRP A 104 -4.36 -4.09 10.31
N LYS A 105 -4.29 -5.10 9.43
CA LYS A 105 -3.44 -5.03 8.22
C LYS A 105 -3.93 -3.97 7.22
N ALA A 106 -5.24 -3.82 7.04
CA ALA A 106 -5.82 -2.83 6.15
C ALA A 106 -5.58 -1.41 6.69
N ARG A 107 -5.73 -1.21 8.02
CA ARG A 107 -5.35 0.04 8.69
C ARG A 107 -3.86 0.36 8.53
N MET A 108 -2.97 -0.62 8.76
CA MET A 108 -1.53 -0.47 8.52
C MET A 108 -1.22 -0.08 7.07
N LEU A 109 -1.87 -0.76 6.11
CA LEU A 109 -1.72 -0.49 4.68
C LEU A 109 -2.23 0.92 4.32
N LYS A 110 -3.35 1.36 4.90
CA LYS A 110 -3.87 2.73 4.75
C LYS A 110 -2.86 3.76 5.23
N ALA A 111 -2.35 3.61 6.45
CA ALA A 111 -1.34 4.51 7.00
C ALA A 111 -0.08 4.58 6.12
N ALA A 112 0.39 3.44 5.62
CA ALA A 112 1.52 3.39 4.69
C ALA A 112 1.21 4.03 3.34
N LEU A 113 0.00 3.86 2.80
CA LEU A 113 -0.40 4.42 1.50
C LEU A 113 -0.51 5.95 1.56
N VAL A 114 -1.24 6.49 2.54
CA VAL A 114 -1.48 7.94 2.66
C VAL A 114 -0.17 8.69 2.91
N PHE A 115 0.69 8.15 3.78
CA PHE A 115 2.00 8.72 4.03
C PHE A 115 2.94 8.65 2.84
N ARG A 116 2.88 7.56 2.05
CA ARG A 116 3.69 7.46 0.82
C ARG A 116 3.19 8.38 -0.26
N ARG A 117 1.87 8.55 -0.39
CA ARG A 117 1.28 9.44 -1.38
C ARG A 117 1.83 10.84 -1.21
N ASP A 118 1.69 11.36 0.01
CA ASP A 118 2.17 12.67 0.43
C ASP A 118 2.64 12.60 1.88
N ARG A 119 3.91 12.93 2.12
CA ARG A 119 4.54 12.82 3.44
C ARG A 119 4.27 14.01 4.34
N GLU A 120 3.85 15.13 3.78
CA GLU A 120 3.46 16.32 4.54
C GLU A 120 2.00 16.17 4.96
N SER A 121 1.09 16.08 3.98
CA SER A 121 -0.34 16.03 4.25
C SER A 121 -0.82 14.68 4.79
N GLY A 122 -0.17 13.58 4.39
CA GLY A 122 -0.54 12.23 4.83
C GLY A 122 0.02 11.82 6.19
N ARG A 123 0.99 12.56 6.75
CA ARG A 123 1.64 12.19 8.02
C ARG A 123 0.70 12.26 9.22
N PRO A 124 -0.08 13.34 9.45
CA PRO A 124 -1.01 13.39 10.56
C PRO A 124 -1.98 12.20 10.55
N GLN A 125 -2.58 11.93 9.38
CA GLN A 125 -3.52 10.81 9.20
C GLN A 125 -2.86 9.45 9.43
N ALA A 126 -1.64 9.23 8.91
CA ALA A 126 -0.93 7.98 9.14
C ALA A 126 -0.59 7.76 10.61
N LEU A 127 -0.15 8.80 11.32
CA LEU A 127 0.16 8.73 12.75
C LEU A 127 -1.09 8.45 13.58
N GLU A 128 -2.21 9.10 13.28
CA GLU A 128 -3.49 8.85 13.96
C GLU A 128 -3.89 7.37 13.86
N ILE A 129 -3.86 6.81 12.65
CA ILE A 129 -4.17 5.39 12.42
C ILE A 129 -3.21 4.48 13.20
N LEU A 130 -1.91 4.76 13.15
CA LEU A 130 -0.90 3.93 13.80
C LEU A 130 -0.95 4.03 15.33
N GLN A 131 -1.23 5.20 15.88
CA GLN A 131 -1.41 5.40 17.32
C GLN A 131 -2.65 4.65 17.82
N ALA A 132 -3.76 4.71 17.08
CA ALA A 132 -4.95 3.93 17.40
C ALA A 132 -4.66 2.42 17.37
N LEU A 133 -3.90 1.94 16.38
CA LEU A 133 -3.48 0.53 16.30
C LEU A 133 -2.54 0.14 17.46
N ALA A 134 -1.59 1.00 17.83
CA ALA A 134 -0.66 0.73 18.94
C ALA A 134 -1.39 0.67 20.29
N ALA A 135 -2.44 1.48 20.46
CA ALA A 135 -3.28 1.45 21.65
C ALA A 135 -4.15 0.17 21.70
N ALA A 136 -4.67 -0.27 20.56
CA ALA A 136 -5.49 -1.48 20.46
C ALA A 136 -4.70 -2.78 20.65
N ASP A 137 -3.46 -2.84 20.16
CA ASP A 137 -2.56 -3.99 20.35
C ASP A 137 -1.12 -3.54 20.66
N PRO A 138 -0.79 -3.34 21.96
CA PRO A 138 0.55 -2.97 22.38
C PRO A 138 1.63 -4.03 22.13
N THR A 139 1.25 -5.29 21.84
CA THR A 139 2.20 -6.38 21.64
C THR A 139 2.80 -6.37 20.23
N ASN A 140 2.13 -5.71 19.27
CA ASN A 140 2.58 -5.64 17.90
C ASN A 140 3.73 -4.64 17.73
N LYS A 141 4.95 -5.18 17.82
CA LYS A 141 6.21 -4.43 17.69
C LYS A 141 6.42 -3.77 16.32
N GLN A 142 5.64 -4.13 15.29
CA GLN A 142 5.76 -3.51 13.96
C GLN A 142 5.22 -2.06 13.96
N ILE A 143 4.19 -1.78 14.76
CA ILE A 143 3.52 -0.48 14.79
C ILE A 143 4.46 0.60 15.38
N PRO A 144 5.09 0.43 16.55
CA PRO A 144 6.02 1.43 17.10
C PRO A 144 7.24 1.69 16.21
N PHE A 145 7.68 0.69 15.43
CA PHE A 145 8.74 0.88 14.45
C PHE A 145 8.28 1.75 13.27
N THR A 146 7.06 1.54 12.79
CA THR A 146 6.47 2.33 11.71
C THR A 146 6.20 3.77 12.15
N ILE A 147 5.68 3.98 13.36
CA ILE A 147 5.50 5.32 13.97
C ILE A 147 6.83 6.08 13.97
N ARG A 148 7.92 5.47 14.46
CA ARG A 148 9.25 6.14 14.52
C ARG A 148 9.77 6.58 13.15
N LYS A 149 9.42 5.88 12.07
CA LYS A 149 9.80 6.26 10.70
C LYS A 149 8.98 7.43 10.13
N ILE A 150 7.76 7.62 10.65
CA ILE A 150 6.77 8.57 10.15
C ILE A 150 6.73 9.83 11.03
N GLU A 151 7.02 9.74 12.32
CA GLU A 151 6.86 10.85 13.26
C GLU A 151 7.75 12.06 12.90
N ARG A 152 8.97 11.80 12.39
CA ARG A 152 9.95 12.87 12.14
C ARG A 152 10.34 12.95 10.67
N PRO A 153 10.51 14.17 10.12
CA PRO A 153 11.06 14.36 8.79
C PRO A 153 12.42 13.68 8.62
N CYS A 154 12.62 12.98 7.51
CA CYS A 154 13.84 12.21 7.30
C CYS A 154 14.97 13.06 6.72
N VAL A 155 15.97 13.41 7.54
CA VAL A 155 17.17 14.16 7.13
C VAL A 155 17.96 13.52 5.97
N ARG A 156 17.91 12.19 5.84
CA ARG A 156 18.68 11.45 4.81
C ARG A 156 18.16 11.70 3.39
N CYS A 157 16.87 11.95 3.25
CA CYS A 157 16.23 12.13 1.94
C CYS A 157 15.47 13.46 1.84
N SER A 158 15.77 14.41 2.74
CA SER A 158 15.02 15.66 2.90
C SER A 158 13.50 15.41 2.95
N ASP A 159 13.14 14.34 3.65
CA ASP A 159 11.77 13.87 3.84
C ASP A 159 10.97 13.52 2.57
N THR A 160 11.61 13.37 1.41
CA THR A 160 10.94 12.93 0.18
C THR A 160 10.49 11.46 0.22
N GLY A 161 11.09 10.66 1.09
CA GLY A 161 10.89 9.20 1.14
C GLY A 161 11.56 8.43 -0.02
N PHE A 162 12.12 9.13 -1.01
CA PHE A 162 12.86 8.53 -2.11
C PHE A 162 14.29 8.22 -1.73
N CYS A 163 14.87 7.21 -2.38
CA CYS A 163 16.29 6.94 -2.24
C CYS A 163 17.09 8.12 -2.82
N PRO A 164 17.92 8.83 -2.03
CA PRO A 164 18.65 10.01 -2.51
C PRO A 164 19.68 9.66 -3.60
N HIS A 165 20.13 8.41 -3.65
CA HIS A 165 21.15 7.96 -4.63
C HIS A 165 20.58 7.68 -6.03
N CYS A 166 19.30 7.35 -6.14
CA CYS A 166 18.64 7.07 -7.42
C CYS A 166 17.38 7.92 -7.64
N LYS A 167 17.10 8.89 -6.76
CA LYS A 167 15.90 9.73 -6.76
C LYS A 167 14.60 8.94 -6.92
N GLY A 168 14.53 7.81 -6.25
CA GLY A 168 13.38 6.93 -6.31
C GLY A 168 13.20 6.10 -7.58
N ARG A 169 14.07 6.23 -8.58
CA ARG A 169 14.05 5.42 -9.79
C ARG A 169 14.36 3.94 -9.56
N GLY A 170 15.02 3.60 -8.44
CA GLY A 170 15.47 2.24 -8.15
C GLY A 170 16.66 1.75 -8.99
N GLN A 171 17.00 2.48 -10.06
CA GLN A 171 18.14 2.23 -10.93
C GLN A 171 18.94 3.50 -11.17
N ARG A 172 20.18 3.35 -11.62
CA ARG A 172 21.07 4.43 -12.03
C ARG A 172 21.57 4.13 -13.43
N ARG A 173 21.58 5.15 -14.28
CA ARG A 173 22.21 5.09 -15.60
C ARG A 173 23.66 5.55 -15.49
N LEU A 174 24.59 4.70 -15.89
CA LEU A 174 26.02 5.02 -15.99
C LEU A 174 26.51 4.56 -17.36
N LEU A 175 27.08 5.46 -18.16
CA LEU A 175 27.59 5.15 -19.52
C LEU A 175 26.54 4.43 -20.40
N ARG A 176 25.28 4.89 -20.37
CA ARG A 176 24.12 4.29 -21.06
C ARG A 176 23.75 2.87 -20.61
N MET A 177 24.34 2.34 -19.54
CA MET A 177 23.94 1.09 -18.91
C MET A 177 23.09 1.37 -17.67
N ASP A 178 21.89 0.81 -17.63
CA ASP A 178 21.04 0.86 -16.45
C ASP A 178 21.46 -0.22 -15.45
N ARG A 179 21.76 0.19 -14.22
CA ARG A 179 22.11 -0.72 -13.12
C ARG A 179 21.18 -0.52 -11.94
N LYS A 180 20.82 -1.63 -11.29
CA LYS A 180 20.06 -1.62 -10.03
C LYS A 180 20.78 -0.75 -9.00
N CYS A 181 20.04 0.12 -8.31
CA CYS A 181 20.61 0.93 -7.24
C CYS A 181 20.94 0.03 -6.05
N GLU A 182 22.22 -0.07 -5.70
CA GLU A 182 22.70 -0.90 -4.59
C GLU A 182 22.30 -0.34 -3.21
N ARG A 183 22.07 0.97 -3.12
CA ARG A 183 21.73 1.64 -1.85
C ARG A 183 20.30 1.38 -1.39
N CYS A 184 19.37 1.20 -2.31
CA CYS A 184 17.98 0.85 -2.01
C CYS A 184 17.59 -0.53 -2.57
N TYR A 185 18.55 -1.30 -3.06
CA TYR A 185 18.35 -2.60 -3.70
C TYR A 185 17.21 -2.61 -4.73
N GLY A 186 17.15 -1.61 -5.61
CA GLY A 186 16.12 -1.53 -6.65
C GLY A 186 14.78 -0.94 -6.20
N ARG A 187 14.56 -0.71 -4.91
CA ARG A 187 13.23 -0.34 -4.40
C ARG A 187 12.81 1.10 -4.65
N GLY A 188 13.77 2.01 -4.91
CA GLY A 188 13.49 3.44 -5.04
C GLY A 188 13.13 4.16 -3.73
N ILE A 189 12.94 3.46 -2.61
CA ILE A 189 12.62 4.10 -1.33
C ILE A 189 13.87 4.40 -0.51
N CYS A 190 13.79 5.43 0.33
CA CYS A 190 14.81 5.72 1.32
C CYS A 190 14.95 4.53 2.28
N PRO A 191 16.14 3.92 2.44
CA PRO A 191 16.30 2.76 3.32
C PRO A 191 16.15 3.10 4.82
N ALA A 192 16.20 4.40 5.20
CA ALA A 192 16.03 4.84 6.58
C ALA A 192 14.56 5.01 6.97
N CYS A 193 13.80 5.81 6.19
CA CYS A 193 12.41 6.17 6.50
C CYS A 193 11.38 5.53 5.56
N GLY A 194 11.82 4.66 4.64
CA GLY A 194 10.94 3.94 3.74
C GLY A 194 9.97 3.06 4.52
N VAL A 195 8.69 3.26 4.24
CA VAL A 195 7.59 2.43 4.71
C VAL A 195 7.21 1.53 3.54
N LEU A 196 7.21 0.21 3.78
CA LEU A 196 6.86 -0.78 2.76
C LEU A 196 5.36 -0.89 2.63
#